data_AF-A0A536XR32-F1
#
_entry.id   AF-A0A536XR32-F1
#
_cell.length_a   1.000
_cell.length_b   1.000
_cell.length_c   1.000
_cell.angle_alpha   90.00
_cell.angle_beta   90.00
_cell.angle_gamma   90.00
#
_symmetry.space_group_name_H-M   'P 1'
#
loop_
_entity.id
_entity.type
_entity.pdbx_description
1 polymer ?
#
loop_
_entity_poly.entity_id
_entity_poly.type
_entity_poly.pdbx_seq_one_letter_code
_entity_poly.pdbx_strand_id
1 'polypeptide(L)'
;MKFLTLEGVDGAGKSTHIEFIADAVRTKGAHVIVTREPGGTELAEKLRQAILEQPMSPIVETLLIFAARSDHVERVIKPALASGQWVICDRFTDATAAYQGAGKGVSMDLIARLAEAAHPGLQPSRTLIFDCPYDVAAARLAKAGRTLDR
;
A
#
# COMPACT_ATOMS: atom_id res chain seq x y z
N MET A 1 16.84 -0.45 7.58
CA MET A 1 16.15 -1.23 6.53
C MET A 1 15.84 -0.31 5.36
N LYS A 2 15.83 -0.80 4.11
CA LYS A 2 15.59 0.00 2.90
C LYS A 2 14.14 -0.15 2.43
N PHE A 3 13.19 0.09 3.32
CA PHE A 3 11.76 -0.06 3.03
C PHE A 3 11.08 1.32 3.04
N LEU A 4 10.56 1.74 1.89
CA LEU A 4 9.89 3.02 1.67
C LEU A 4 8.43 2.77 1.26
N THR A 5 7.48 3.47 1.84
CA THR A 5 6.08 3.45 1.38
C THR A 5 5.67 4.83 0.87
N LEU A 6 4.76 4.84 -0.11
CA LEU A 6 4.12 6.04 -0.61
C LEU A 6 2.63 5.95 -0.27
N GLU A 7 2.10 6.97 0.38
CA GLU A 7 0.72 7.02 0.86
C GLU A 7 0.02 8.29 0.40
N GLY A 8 -1.31 8.29 0.44
CA GLY A 8 -2.15 9.39 -0.01
C GLY A 8 -3.34 8.92 -0.83
N VAL A 9 -4.26 9.82 -1.15
CA VAL A 9 -5.46 9.52 -1.94
C VAL A 9 -5.11 9.14 -3.39
N ASP A 10 -6.01 8.46 -4.09
CA ASP A 10 -5.82 8.25 -5.53
C ASP A 10 -5.86 9.58 -6.26
N GLY A 11 -5.06 9.71 -7.33
CA GLY A 11 -4.87 11.00 -8.00
C GLY A 11 -3.85 11.94 -7.33
N ALA A 12 -3.34 11.61 -6.13
CA ALA A 12 -2.31 12.40 -5.46
C ALA A 12 -0.94 12.38 -6.18
N GLY A 13 -0.72 11.44 -7.10
CA GLY A 13 0.51 11.35 -7.91
C GLY A 13 1.52 10.30 -7.44
N LYS A 14 1.12 9.38 -6.54
CA LYS A 14 1.97 8.30 -6.01
C LYS A 14 2.62 7.47 -7.12
N SER A 15 1.82 6.93 -8.05
CA SER A 15 2.31 6.06 -9.12
C SER A 15 3.26 6.76 -10.09
N THR A 16 3.16 8.08 -10.26
CA THR A 16 4.13 8.87 -11.04
C THR A 16 5.47 8.97 -10.31
N HIS A 17 5.43 9.20 -8.99
CA HIS A 17 6.65 9.40 -8.21
C HIS A 17 7.33 8.09 -7.80
N ILE A 18 6.60 6.97 -7.75
CA ILE A 18 7.20 5.69 -7.33
C ILE A 18 8.31 5.24 -8.29
N GLU A 19 8.10 5.34 -9.60
CA GLU A 19 9.11 5.00 -10.60
C GLU A 19 10.24 6.02 -10.63
N PHE A 20 9.92 7.32 -10.49
CA PHE A 20 10.95 8.35 -10.38
C PHE A 20 11.91 8.11 -9.20
N ILE A 21 11.37 7.73 -8.03
CA ILE A 21 12.18 7.40 -6.86
C ILE A 21 12.94 6.09 -7.08
N ALA A 22 12.31 5.07 -7.66
CA ALA A 22 12.95 3.80 -7.97
C ALA A 22 14.14 3.99 -8.91
N ASP A 23 14.00 4.81 -9.95
CA ASP A 23 15.09 5.15 -10.88
C ASP A 23 16.21 5.90 -10.18
N ALA A 24 15.89 6.89 -9.33
CA ALA A 24 16.91 7.58 -8.54
C ALA A 24 17.70 6.63 -7.62
N VAL A 25 17.08 5.57 -7.11
CA VAL A 25 17.75 4.51 -6.34
C VAL A 25 18.61 3.64 -7.27
N ARG A 26 18.08 3.24 -8.43
CA ARG A 26 18.82 2.43 -9.44
C ARG A 26 20.07 3.14 -9.94
N THR A 27 19.99 4.45 -10.24
CA THR A 27 21.14 5.26 -10.71
C THR A 27 22.27 5.33 -9.68
N LYS A 28 21.96 5.15 -8.38
CA LYS A 28 22.96 5.06 -7.31
C LYS A 28 23.57 3.66 -7.14
N GLY A 29 23.30 2.74 -8.08
CA GLY A 29 23.84 1.38 -8.09
C GLY A 29 23.14 0.40 -7.15
N ALA A 30 21.96 0.74 -6.62
CA ALA A 30 21.21 -0.12 -5.73
C ALA A 30 20.09 -0.87 -6.46
N HIS A 31 19.87 -2.13 -6.09
CA HIS A 31 18.71 -2.90 -6.54
C HIS A 31 17.44 -2.44 -5.81
N VAL A 32 16.33 -2.34 -6.54
CA VAL A 32 15.04 -1.90 -6.01
C VAL A 32 13.92 -2.77 -6.56
N ILE A 33 13.00 -3.14 -5.68
CA ILE A 33 11.70 -3.73 -6.01
C ILE A 33 10.64 -2.66 -5.78
N VAL A 34 9.81 -2.45 -6.80
CA VAL A 34 8.60 -1.64 -6.71
C VAL A 34 7.42 -2.59 -6.59
N THR A 35 6.55 -2.35 -5.62
CA THR A 35 5.36 -3.17 -5.37
C THR A 35 4.18 -2.30 -4.88
N ARG A 36 3.02 -2.90 -4.64
CA ARG A 36 1.80 -2.19 -4.20
C ARG A 36 0.92 -3.04 -3.29
N GLU A 37 0.07 -2.37 -2.50
CA GLU A 37 -0.97 -3.02 -1.71
C GLU A 37 -2.37 -2.42 -1.89
N PRO A 38 -3.44 -3.23 -1.74
CA PRO A 38 -3.39 -4.70 -1.72
C PRO A 38 -2.94 -5.24 -3.10
N GLY A 39 -2.10 -6.27 -3.10
CA GLY A 39 -1.48 -6.83 -4.32
C GLY A 39 -0.05 -7.33 -4.09
N GLY A 40 0.70 -7.52 -5.17
CA GLY A 40 2.14 -7.85 -5.13
C GLY A 40 2.47 -9.36 -5.17
N THR A 41 1.49 -10.24 -5.00
CA THR A 41 1.59 -11.69 -5.19
C THR A 41 0.34 -12.22 -5.90
N GLU A 42 0.40 -13.43 -6.47
CA GLU A 42 -0.78 -14.02 -7.12
C GLU A 42 -1.99 -14.13 -6.18
N LEU A 43 -1.77 -14.52 -4.92
CA LEU A 43 -2.83 -14.58 -3.91
C LEU A 43 -3.34 -13.18 -3.55
N ALA A 44 -2.43 -12.24 -3.29
CA ALA A 44 -2.80 -10.87 -2.94
C ALA A 44 -3.56 -10.16 -4.08
N GLU A 45 -3.25 -10.46 -5.34
CA GLU A 45 -4.02 -9.93 -6.49
C GLU A 45 -5.43 -10.53 -6.57
N LYS A 46 -5.62 -11.82 -6.26
CA LYS A 46 -6.97 -12.42 -6.16
C LYS A 46 -7.79 -11.79 -5.04
N LEU A 47 -7.17 -11.56 -3.88
CA LEU A 47 -7.81 -10.88 -2.75
C LEU A 47 -8.14 -9.42 -3.08
N ARG A 48 -7.22 -8.71 -3.75
CA ARG A 48 -7.46 -7.36 -4.28
C ARG A 48 -8.68 -7.34 -5.18
N GLN A 49 -8.80 -8.28 -6.11
CA GLN A 49 -9.95 -8.35 -7.00
C GLN A 49 -11.26 -8.47 -6.21
N ALA A 50 -11.31 -9.39 -5.24
CA ALA A 50 -12.49 -9.54 -4.37
C ALA A 50 -12.82 -8.25 -3.61
N ILE A 51 -11.81 -7.56 -3.06
CA ILE A 51 -11.97 -6.27 -2.35
C ILE A 51 -12.58 -5.20 -3.26
N LEU A 52 -12.18 -5.14 -4.54
CA LEU A 52 -12.63 -4.12 -5.48
C LEU A 52 -14.01 -4.42 -6.09
N GLU A 53 -14.36 -5.69 -6.26
CA GLU A 53 -15.55 -6.10 -7.03
C GLU A 53 -16.75 -6.49 -6.17
N GLN A 54 -16.52 -6.92 -4.92
CA GLN A 54 -17.57 -7.47 -4.08
C GLN A 54 -17.95 -6.51 -2.94
N PRO A 55 -19.26 -6.27 -2.71
CA PRO A 55 -19.69 -5.57 -1.51
C PRO A 55 -19.37 -6.41 -0.26
N MET A 56 -18.76 -5.79 0.74
CA MET A 56 -18.41 -6.45 1.99
C MET A 56 -18.48 -5.49 3.18
N SER A 57 -18.56 -6.03 4.38
CA SER A 57 -18.51 -5.21 5.59
C SER A 57 -17.09 -4.65 5.79
N PRO A 58 -16.93 -3.49 6.48
CA PRO A 58 -15.61 -2.93 6.77
C PRO A 58 -14.64 -3.90 7.44
N ILE A 59 -15.16 -4.79 8.31
CA ILE A 59 -14.34 -5.81 8.98
C ILE A 59 -13.85 -6.86 7.98
N VAL A 60 -14.71 -7.38 7.10
CA VAL A 60 -14.30 -8.36 6.08
C VAL A 60 -13.24 -7.74 5.16
N GLU A 61 -13.46 -6.52 4.69
CA GLU A 61 -12.50 -5.79 3.85
C GLU A 61 -11.13 -5.66 4.53
N THR A 62 -11.13 -5.24 5.81
CA THR A 62 -9.90 -5.09 6.60
C THR A 62 -9.15 -6.41 6.75
N LEU A 63 -9.86 -7.51 7.03
CA LEU A 63 -9.26 -8.83 7.17
C LEU A 63 -8.63 -9.32 5.86
N LEU A 64 -9.31 -9.09 4.72
CA LEU A 64 -8.77 -9.46 3.41
C LEU A 64 -7.54 -8.61 3.04
N ILE A 65 -7.53 -7.31 3.36
CA ILE A 65 -6.37 -6.45 3.18
C ILE A 65 -5.18 -6.98 3.99
N PHE A 66 -5.37 -7.33 5.26
CA PHE A 66 -4.29 -7.88 6.08
C PHE A 66 -3.85 -9.30 5.66
N ALA A 67 -4.77 -10.13 5.15
CA ALA A 67 -4.42 -11.41 4.56
C ALA A 67 -3.52 -11.24 3.32
N ALA A 68 -3.88 -10.31 2.43
CA ALA A 68 -3.09 -9.96 1.25
C ALA A 68 -1.71 -9.40 1.64
N ARG A 69 -1.67 -8.50 2.63
CA ARG A 69 -0.43 -7.92 3.17
C ARG A 69 0.49 -8.98 3.77
N SER A 70 -0.04 -9.91 4.57
CA SER A 70 0.78 -10.95 5.20
C SER A 70 1.46 -11.82 4.13
N ASP A 71 0.72 -12.24 3.11
CA ASP A 71 1.28 -13.02 1.99
C ASP A 71 2.33 -12.22 1.20
N HIS A 72 2.05 -10.94 0.91
CA HIS A 72 2.97 -10.05 0.22
C HIS A 72 4.27 -9.79 1.00
N VAL A 73 4.15 -9.60 2.32
CA VAL A 73 5.29 -9.39 3.21
C VAL A 73 6.19 -10.61 3.23
N GLU A 74 5.64 -11.81 3.39
CA GLU A 74 6.42 -13.05 3.46
C GLU A 74 7.08 -13.42 2.12
N ARG A 75 6.36 -13.22 1.01
CA ARG A 75 6.84 -13.68 -0.31
C ARG A 75 7.71 -12.68 -1.05
N VAL A 76 7.54 -11.38 -0.79
CA VAL A 76 8.19 -10.32 -1.57
C VAL A 76 9.02 -9.40 -0.67
N ILE A 77 8.39 -8.74 0.31
CA ILE A 77 9.04 -7.66 1.04
C ILE A 77 10.18 -8.19 1.92
N LYS A 78 9.93 -9.20 2.76
CA LYS A 78 10.97 -9.75 3.66
C LYS A 78 12.15 -10.34 2.88
N PRO A 79 11.97 -11.18 1.85
CA PRO A 79 13.09 -11.69 1.05
C PRO A 79 13.91 -10.58 0.38
N ALA A 80 13.26 -9.55 -0.17
CA ALA A 80 13.93 -8.41 -0.79
C ALA A 80 14.77 -7.60 0.21
N LEU A 81 14.21 -7.34 1.40
CA LEU A 81 14.94 -6.61 2.44
C LEU A 81 16.11 -7.44 2.98
N ALA A 82 15.94 -8.76 3.14
CA ALA A 82 16.98 -9.67 3.59
C ALA A 82 18.15 -9.77 2.61
N SER A 83 17.89 -9.65 1.29
CA SER A 83 18.93 -9.58 0.26
C SER A 83 19.56 -8.19 0.10
N GLY A 84 19.18 -7.23 0.95
CA GLY A 84 19.74 -5.88 0.96
C GLY A 84 19.19 -4.95 -0.14
N GLN A 85 18.13 -5.37 -0.85
CA GLN A 85 17.46 -4.56 -1.86
C GLN A 85 16.61 -3.45 -1.21
N TRP A 86 16.35 -2.40 -1.97
CA TRP A 86 15.29 -1.45 -1.63
C TRP A 86 13.92 -2.05 -1.96
N VAL A 87 12.94 -1.79 -1.10
CA VAL A 87 11.53 -2.01 -1.39
C VAL A 87 10.84 -0.66 -1.35
N ILE A 88 10.17 -0.31 -2.44
CA ILE A 88 9.30 0.87 -2.54
C ILE A 88 7.88 0.35 -2.79
N CYS A 89 6.97 0.61 -1.86
CA CYS A 89 5.60 0.09 -1.91
C CYS A 89 4.57 1.22 -2.02
N ASP A 90 3.69 1.14 -3.02
CA ASP A 90 2.49 1.99 -3.10
C ASP A 90 1.47 1.45 -2.09
N ARG A 91 1.26 2.21 -1.01
CA ARG A 91 0.46 1.87 0.17
C ARG A 91 1.03 0.77 1.06
N PHE A 92 0.67 0.83 2.34
CA PHE A 92 0.91 -0.18 3.36
C PHE A 92 -0.14 -0.02 4.48
N THR A 93 0.23 -0.25 5.75
CA THR A 93 -0.69 -0.21 6.90
C THR A 93 -1.28 1.18 7.17
N ASP A 94 -0.59 2.26 6.81
CA ASP A 94 -1.12 3.63 6.93
C ASP A 94 -2.39 3.82 6.08
N ALA A 95 -2.43 3.24 4.86
CA ALA A 95 -3.66 3.19 4.07
C ALA A 95 -4.80 2.49 4.83
N THR A 96 -4.52 1.37 5.51
CA THR A 96 -5.57 0.67 6.26
C THR A 96 -6.11 1.50 7.42
N ALA A 97 -5.24 2.22 8.13
CA ALA A 97 -5.64 3.17 9.16
C ALA A 97 -6.51 4.31 8.61
N ALA A 98 -6.17 4.85 7.44
CA ALA A 98 -6.93 5.94 6.83
C ALA A 98 -8.29 5.48 6.28
N TYR A 99 -8.31 4.46 5.42
CA TYR A 99 -9.52 4.04 4.71
C TYR A 99 -10.44 3.21 5.59
N GLN A 100 -9.94 2.15 6.24
CA GLN A 100 -10.78 1.28 7.05
C GLN A 100 -10.99 1.85 8.44
N GLY A 101 -9.96 2.43 9.05
CA GLY A 101 -10.05 3.07 10.37
C GLY A 101 -10.90 4.33 10.34
N ALA A 102 -10.32 5.43 9.85
CA ALA A 102 -11.01 6.72 9.84
C ALA A 102 -12.19 6.78 8.85
N GLY A 103 -12.06 6.16 7.66
CA GLY A 103 -13.09 6.21 6.62
C GLY A 103 -14.30 5.28 6.86
N LYS A 104 -14.08 4.09 7.43
CA LYS A 104 -15.13 3.06 7.60
C LYS A 104 -15.41 2.67 9.05
N GLY A 105 -14.77 3.33 10.02
CA GLY A 105 -15.06 3.20 11.45
C GLY A 105 -14.50 1.93 12.10
N VAL A 106 -13.53 1.26 11.47
CA VAL A 106 -12.86 0.09 12.08
C VAL A 106 -11.96 0.55 13.22
N SER A 107 -11.97 -0.17 14.34
CA SER A 107 -11.17 0.18 15.51
C SER A 107 -9.67 0.25 15.18
N MET A 108 -9.03 1.36 15.55
CA MET A 108 -7.57 1.55 15.40
C MET A 108 -6.78 0.52 16.23
N ASP A 109 -7.30 0.09 17.37
CA ASP A 109 -6.71 -0.98 18.18
C ASP A 109 -6.73 -2.31 17.41
N LEU A 110 -7.85 -2.63 16.76
CA LEU A 110 -7.95 -3.84 15.94
C LEU A 110 -6.97 -3.78 14.77
N ILE A 111 -6.87 -2.65 14.07
CA ILE A 111 -5.93 -2.46 12.97
C ILE A 111 -4.49 -2.65 13.45
N ALA A 112 -4.11 -2.07 14.60
CA ALA A 112 -2.78 -2.24 15.16
C ALA A 112 -2.46 -3.71 15.50
N ARG A 113 -3.43 -4.44 16.09
CA ARG A 113 -3.28 -5.86 16.40
C ARG A 113 -3.16 -6.73 15.15
N LEU A 114 -3.92 -6.42 14.11
CA LEU A 114 -3.83 -7.10 12.82
C LEU A 114 -2.51 -6.81 12.11
N ALA A 115 -2.00 -5.58 12.19
CA ALA A 115 -0.71 -5.21 11.65
C ALA A 115 0.44 -5.98 12.32
N GLU A 116 0.44 -6.04 13.65
CA GLU A 116 1.44 -6.82 14.39
C GLU A 116 1.35 -8.31 14.05
N ALA A 117 0.15 -8.86 13.88
CA ALA A 117 -0.02 -10.26 13.47
C ALA A 117 0.42 -10.52 12.02
N ALA A 118 0.13 -9.60 11.09
CA ALA A 118 0.40 -9.78 9.66
C ALA A 118 1.88 -9.57 9.29
N HIS A 119 2.58 -8.67 9.99
CA HIS A 119 3.97 -8.31 9.69
C HIS A 119 4.75 -7.89 10.96
N PRO A 120 4.95 -8.81 11.93
CA PRO A 120 5.48 -8.50 13.26
C PRO A 120 6.85 -7.80 13.18
N GLY A 121 6.97 -6.66 13.86
CA GLY A 121 8.19 -5.86 13.92
C GLY A 121 8.65 -5.23 12.58
N LEU A 122 7.95 -5.47 11.46
CA LEU A 122 8.28 -4.86 10.18
C LEU A 122 7.53 -3.55 10.02
N GLN A 123 8.29 -2.46 9.88
CA GLN A 123 7.76 -1.14 9.58
C GLN A 123 8.53 -0.51 8.41
N PRO A 124 7.86 0.31 7.58
CA PRO A 124 8.56 1.17 6.64
C PRO A 124 9.60 2.00 7.37
N SER A 125 10.80 2.08 6.80
CA SER A 125 11.83 2.98 7.32
C SER A 125 11.45 4.43 7.12
N ARG A 126 10.69 4.73 6.06
CA ARG A 126 10.13 6.03 5.72
C ARG A 126 8.80 5.84 5.00
N THR A 127 7.89 6.77 5.21
CA THR A 127 6.59 6.88 4.54
C THR A 127 6.52 8.27 3.95
N LEU A 128 6.26 8.39 2.64
CA LEU A 128 6.03 9.66 1.96
C LEU A 128 4.53 9.88 1.79
N ILE A 129 3.99 10.90 2.44
CA ILE A 129 2.58 11.27 2.32
C ILE A 129 2.42 12.26 1.17
N PHE A 130 1.68 11.84 0.15
CA PHE A 130 1.24 12.69 -0.96
C PHE A 130 -0.07 13.34 -0.57
N ASP A 131 0.04 14.48 0.10
CA ASP A 131 -1.11 15.32 0.42
C ASP A 131 -1.57 16.07 -0.83
N CYS A 132 -2.86 15.96 -1.13
CA CYS A 132 -3.46 16.55 -2.32
C CYS A 132 -4.92 16.92 -2.00
N PRO A 133 -5.34 18.16 -2.29
CA PRO A 133 -6.75 18.54 -2.22
C PRO A 133 -7.64 17.58 -3.02
N TYR A 134 -8.80 17.26 -2.46
CA TYR A 134 -9.74 16.28 -3.03
C TYR A 134 -10.17 16.64 -4.45
N ASP A 135 -10.48 17.91 -4.70
CA ASP A 135 -10.90 18.44 -6.00
C ASP A 135 -9.80 18.26 -7.06
N VAL A 136 -8.54 18.50 -6.70
CA VAL A 136 -7.37 18.28 -7.56
C VAL A 136 -7.19 16.79 -7.85
N ALA A 137 -7.29 15.94 -6.83
CA ALA A 137 -7.15 14.49 -6.96
C ALA A 137 -8.24 13.90 -7.87
N ALA A 138 -9.50 14.30 -7.66
CA ALA A 138 -10.64 13.90 -8.47
C ALA A 138 -10.50 14.34 -9.94
N ALA A 139 -10.08 15.58 -10.19
CA ALA A 139 -9.87 16.08 -11.55
C ALA A 139 -8.78 15.30 -12.30
N ARG A 140 -7.69 14.92 -11.62
CA ARG A 140 -6.61 14.10 -12.19
C ARG A 140 -7.10 12.70 -12.55
N LEU A 141 -7.90 12.08 -11.70
CA LEU A 141 -8.47 10.76 -11.96
C LEU A 141 -9.46 10.77 -13.12
N ALA A 142 -10.34 11.77 -13.17
CA ALA A 142 -11.28 11.95 -14.28
C ALA A 142 -10.54 12.06 -15.63
N LYS A 143 -9.44 12.81 -15.67
CA LYS A 143 -8.59 12.93 -16.88
C LYS A 143 -7.94 11.60 -17.29
N ALA A 144 -7.68 10.71 -16.32
CA ALA A 144 -7.12 9.38 -16.55
C ALA A 144 -8.19 8.30 -16.80
N GLY A 145 -9.48 8.66 -16.90
CA GLY A 145 -10.57 7.70 -17.08
C GLY A 145 -10.82 6.81 -15.86
N ARG A 146 -10.41 7.24 -14.66
CA ARG A 146 -10.54 6.50 -13.39
C ARG A 146 -11.39 7.28 -12.39
N THR A 147 -11.95 6.58 -11.42
CA THR A 147 -12.63 7.16 -10.24
C THR A 147 -11.77 6.98 -8.99
N LEU A 148 -12.03 7.75 -7.93
CA LEU A 148 -11.40 7.56 -6.61
C LEU A 148 -11.80 6.17 -6.05
N ASP A 149 -10.85 5.46 -5.43
CA ASP A 149 -11.20 4.27 -4.65
C ASP A 149 -12.12 4.69 -3.47
N ARG A 150 -13.15 3.88 -3.21
CA ARG A 150 -14.22 4.12 -2.23
C ARG A 150 -13.83 3.76 -0.79
#